data_AF-A0A7V2U754-F1
#
_entry.id   AF-A0A7V2U754-F1
#
_cell.length_a   1.000
_cell.length_b   1.000
_cell.length_c   1.000
_cell.angle_alpha   90.00
_cell.angle_beta   90.00
_cell.angle_gamma   90.00
#
_symmetry.space_group_name_H-M   'P 1'
#
loop_
_entity.id
_entity.type
_entity.pdbx_description
1 polymer ?
#
loop_
_entity_poly.entity_id
_entity_poly.type
_entity_poly.pdbx_seq_one_letter_code
_entity_poly.pdbx_strand_id
1 'polypeptide(L)'
;GYLFVVALGVDSGGRKHILGLWEGATENATVCKMLLGDLVSRGLRTDRRYLWVIDGSKALRKGIEESFGADVVVQRCHAHKERNILDHLPKKHHATVRMKLGAAWGMKDYAEARAALKKVVEHLRTLSEAAAKSLEEAFEETLTLHRLGVSDLLRRSLRTTNAIENNFSLTRRGCRNVKRWRSGAMAWRWAGAVPLDVEKRFHRIKGHRDLGQLLAALGRGPQEAELALRKEVA
;
A
#
# COMPACT_ATOMS: atom_id res chain seq x y z
N GLY A 1 -14.42 16.61 11.11
CA GLY A 1 -13.30 16.76 10.16
C GLY A 1 -13.62 15.97 8.91
N TYR A 2 -13.03 16.33 7.78
CA TYR A 2 -13.26 15.63 6.51
C TYR A 2 -12.29 14.45 6.39
N LEU A 3 -12.79 13.28 6.02
CA LEU A 3 -11.99 12.09 5.76
C LEU A 3 -11.96 11.83 4.25
N PHE A 4 -10.77 11.58 3.72
CA PHE A 4 -10.57 11.26 2.31
C PHE A 4 -9.82 9.94 2.18
N VAL A 5 -10.30 9.07 1.30
CA VAL A 5 -9.55 7.91 0.82
C VAL A 5 -8.80 8.33 -0.43
N VAL A 6 -7.54 7.91 -0.55
CA VAL A 6 -6.67 8.26 -1.67
C VAL A 6 -6.16 7.01 -2.37
N ALA A 7 -6.25 7.02 -3.69
CA ALA A 7 -5.56 6.09 -4.56
C ALA A 7 -4.28 6.74 -5.10
N LEU A 8 -3.15 6.07 -4.91
CA LEU A 8 -1.87 6.44 -5.49
C LEU A 8 -1.39 5.30 -6.39
N GLY A 9 -1.05 5.63 -7.62
CA GLY A 9 -0.50 4.72 -8.61
C GLY A 9 1.01 4.87 -8.72
N VAL A 10 1.70 3.79 -9.07
CA VAL A 10 3.09 3.83 -9.49
C VAL A 10 3.16 3.37 -10.93
N ASP A 11 3.69 4.21 -11.82
CA ASP A 11 3.89 3.84 -13.22
C ASP A 11 5.10 2.92 -13.39
N SER A 12 5.28 2.38 -14.59
CA SER A 12 6.37 1.45 -14.88
C SER A 12 7.76 2.09 -14.82
N GLY A 13 7.86 3.43 -14.87
CA GLY A 13 9.09 4.18 -14.62
C GLY A 13 9.32 4.53 -13.14
N GLY A 14 8.45 4.05 -12.25
CA GLY A 14 8.51 4.28 -10.81
C GLY A 14 8.02 5.64 -10.34
N ARG A 15 7.39 6.43 -11.21
CA ARG A 15 6.79 7.71 -10.80
C ARG A 15 5.47 7.44 -10.10
N LYS A 16 5.23 8.20 -9.03
CA LYS A 16 4.01 8.13 -8.24
C LYS A 16 3.02 9.16 -8.75
N HIS A 17 1.76 8.75 -8.91
CA HIS A 17 0.67 9.56 -9.44
C HIS A 17 -0.50 9.52 -8.47
N ILE A 18 -1.08 10.66 -8.10
CA ILE A 18 -2.34 10.69 -7.36
C ILE A 18 -3.44 10.34 -8.36
N LEU A 19 -4.02 9.15 -8.20
CA LEU A 19 -5.01 8.65 -9.14
C LEU A 19 -6.41 9.14 -8.82
N GLY A 20 -6.75 9.30 -7.54
CA GLY A 20 -8.08 9.72 -7.12
C GLY A 20 -8.17 9.99 -5.62
N LEU A 21 -9.15 10.80 -5.25
CA LEU A 21 -9.55 11.11 -3.88
C LEU A 21 -11.06 10.92 -3.78
N TRP A 22 -11.53 10.35 -2.67
CA TRP A 22 -12.96 10.27 -2.38
C TRP A 22 -13.25 10.65 -0.94
N GLU A 23 -14.20 11.57 -0.75
CA GLU A 23 -14.67 11.98 0.58
C GLU A 23 -15.57 10.90 1.18
N GLY A 24 -15.33 10.57 2.45
CA GLY A 24 -16.14 9.62 3.21
C GLY A 24 -16.42 10.13 4.62
N ALA A 25 -17.49 9.65 5.24
CA ALA A 25 -17.70 9.80 6.68
C ALA A 25 -16.91 8.75 7.48
N THR A 26 -16.73 7.57 6.89
CA THR A 26 -15.87 6.47 7.34
C THR A 26 -15.29 5.76 6.12
N GLU A 27 -14.21 4.97 6.28
CA GLU A 27 -13.72 4.06 5.24
C GLU A 27 -14.65 2.85 5.08
N ASN A 28 -15.90 3.09 4.68
CA ASN A 28 -16.85 2.02 4.44
C ASN A 28 -16.70 1.46 3.01
N ALA A 29 -17.35 0.31 2.78
CA ALA A 29 -17.32 -0.37 1.48
C ALA A 29 -17.80 0.54 0.32
N THR A 30 -18.76 1.44 0.61
CA THR A 30 -19.29 2.38 -0.39
C THR A 30 -18.22 3.35 -0.87
N VAL A 31 -17.44 3.95 0.03
CA VAL A 31 -16.37 4.89 -0.33
C VAL A 31 -15.30 4.20 -1.19
N CYS A 32 -14.92 2.97 -0.82
CA CYS A 32 -13.96 2.19 -1.61
C CYS A 32 -14.50 1.86 -3.00
N LYS A 33 -15.77 1.43 -3.09
CA LYS A 33 -16.42 1.10 -4.36
C LYS A 33 -16.54 2.32 -5.27
N MET A 34 -16.91 3.48 -4.73
CA MET A 34 -17.00 4.72 -5.50
C MET A 34 -15.64 5.15 -6.04
N LEU A 35 -14.59 5.12 -5.20
CA LEU A 35 -13.23 5.42 -5.64
C LEU A 35 -12.77 4.49 -6.76
N LEU A 36 -12.89 3.17 -6.58
CA LEU A 36 -12.46 2.19 -7.59
C LEU A 36 -13.29 2.32 -8.89
N GLY A 37 -14.61 2.50 -8.77
CA GLY A 37 -15.49 2.73 -9.91
C GLY A 37 -15.12 3.99 -10.69
N ASP A 38 -14.80 5.09 -10.01
CA ASP A 38 -14.29 6.30 -10.64
C ASP A 38 -12.98 6.05 -11.40
N LEU A 39 -12.02 5.34 -10.80
CA LEU A 39 -10.76 4.99 -11.48
C LEU A 39 -11.04 4.19 -12.76
N VAL A 40 -11.92 3.18 -12.71
CA VAL A 40 -12.29 2.34 -13.86
C VAL A 40 -12.99 3.16 -14.93
N SER A 41 -13.92 4.03 -14.55
CA SER A 41 -14.64 4.92 -15.49
C SER A 41 -13.71 5.85 -16.25
N ARG A 42 -12.58 6.24 -15.63
CA ARG A 42 -11.51 7.05 -16.24
C ARG A 42 -10.45 6.23 -16.99
N GLY A 43 -10.66 4.93 -17.15
CA GLY A 43 -9.84 4.06 -17.98
C GLY A 43 -8.84 3.17 -17.22
N LEU A 44 -8.98 3.02 -15.89
CA LEU A 44 -8.21 1.99 -15.18
C LEU A 44 -8.69 0.61 -15.61
N ARG A 45 -7.90 -0.01 -16.49
CA ARG A 45 -8.16 -1.33 -17.07
C ARG A 45 -8.31 -2.42 -16.01
N THR A 46 -9.43 -3.14 -16.03
CA THR A 46 -9.74 -4.24 -15.10
C THR A 46 -9.23 -5.59 -15.57
N ASP A 47 -8.86 -5.71 -16.85
CA ASP A 47 -8.29 -6.90 -17.49
C ASP A 47 -6.78 -7.07 -17.23
N ARG A 48 -6.21 -6.22 -16.39
CA ARG A 48 -4.78 -6.22 -16.04
C ARG A 48 -4.59 -6.60 -14.58
N ARG A 49 -3.52 -7.34 -14.29
CA ARG A 49 -3.11 -7.62 -12.91
C ARG A 49 -2.30 -6.46 -12.34
N TYR A 50 -2.66 -6.05 -11.13
CA TYR A 50 -1.98 -5.02 -10.36
C TYR A 50 -1.53 -5.62 -9.02
N LEU A 51 -0.44 -5.07 -8.49
CA LEU A 51 -0.12 -5.20 -7.09
C LEU A 51 -0.88 -4.12 -6.31
N TRP A 52 -1.78 -4.53 -5.43
CA TRP A 52 -2.50 -3.64 -4.52
C TRP A 52 -1.80 -3.61 -3.17
N VAL A 53 -1.34 -2.43 -2.74
CA VAL A 53 -0.75 -2.26 -1.39
C VAL A 53 -1.78 -1.58 -0.50
N ILE A 54 -2.31 -2.31 0.49
CA ILE A 54 -3.39 -1.83 1.35
C ILE A 54 -3.04 -1.99 2.83
N ASP A 55 -3.71 -1.22 3.69
CA ASP A 55 -3.43 -1.10 5.12
C ASP A 55 -4.04 -2.21 5.98
N GLY A 56 -5.21 -2.72 5.61
CA GLY A 56 -6.09 -3.24 6.63
C GLY A 56 -7.52 -3.47 6.16
N SER A 57 -8.03 -2.53 5.37
CA SER A 57 -9.47 -2.42 5.12
C SER A 57 -10.06 -3.64 4.39
N LYS A 58 -10.93 -4.38 5.09
CA LYS A 58 -11.72 -5.49 4.51
C LYS A 58 -12.68 -4.98 3.43
N ALA A 59 -13.23 -3.78 3.64
CA ALA A 59 -14.08 -3.11 2.67
C ALA A 59 -13.32 -2.79 1.38
N LEU A 60 -12.10 -2.25 1.48
CA LEU A 60 -11.25 -2.00 0.32
C LEU A 60 -10.84 -3.28 -0.37
N ARG A 61 -10.44 -4.31 0.39
CA ARG A 61 -10.09 -5.63 -0.16
C ARG A 61 -11.22 -6.22 -0.99
N LYS A 62 -12.43 -6.26 -0.42
CA LYS A 62 -13.62 -6.75 -1.11
C LYS A 62 -13.94 -5.92 -2.37
N GLY A 63 -13.86 -4.59 -2.28
CA GLY A 63 -14.09 -3.71 -3.44
C GLY A 63 -13.08 -3.95 -4.57
N ILE A 64 -11.82 -4.23 -4.24
CA ILE A 64 -10.79 -4.60 -5.22
C ILE A 64 -11.15 -5.94 -5.89
N GLU A 65 -11.52 -6.96 -5.11
CA GLU A 65 -11.90 -8.27 -5.65
C GLU A 65 -13.14 -8.19 -6.56
N GLU A 66 -14.15 -7.41 -6.16
CA GLU A 66 -15.36 -7.19 -6.96
C GLU A 66 -15.07 -6.47 -8.29
N SER A 67 -14.09 -5.56 -8.31
CA SER A 67 -13.79 -4.73 -9.47
C SER A 67 -12.74 -5.34 -10.41
N PHE A 68 -11.81 -6.13 -9.88
CA PHE A 68 -10.62 -6.64 -10.60
C PHE A 68 -10.50 -8.17 -10.57
N GLY A 69 -11.48 -8.88 -10.00
CA GLY A 69 -11.52 -10.34 -9.92
C GLY A 69 -10.92 -10.92 -8.63
N ALA A 70 -11.16 -12.21 -8.39
CA ALA A 70 -10.75 -12.89 -7.16
C ALA A 70 -9.22 -13.08 -7.04
N ASP A 71 -8.50 -13.20 -8.16
CA ASP A 71 -7.05 -13.50 -8.20
C ASP A 71 -6.15 -12.25 -8.10
N VAL A 72 -6.65 -11.22 -7.43
CA VAL A 72 -5.93 -9.96 -7.18
C VAL A 72 -4.69 -10.18 -6.32
N VAL A 73 -3.62 -9.49 -6.66
CA VAL A 73 -2.34 -9.62 -5.95
C VAL A 73 -2.27 -8.52 -4.90
N VAL A 74 -2.36 -8.89 -3.62
CA VAL A 74 -2.43 -7.95 -2.50
C VAL A 74 -1.20 -8.07 -1.61
N GLN A 75 -0.56 -6.93 -1.35
CA GLN A 75 0.44 -6.76 -0.30
C GLN A 75 -0.18 -6.01 0.87
N ARG A 76 -0.11 -6.59 2.06
CA ARG A 76 -0.48 -5.90 3.30
C ARG A 76 0.64 -5.01 3.78
N CYS A 77 0.30 -3.78 4.14
CA CYS A 77 1.25 -2.82 4.64
C CYS A 77 1.88 -3.32 5.95
N HIS A 78 3.20 -3.52 5.94
CA HIS A 78 3.96 -3.96 7.11
C HIS A 78 3.82 -3.02 8.30
N ALA A 79 3.84 -1.69 8.07
CA ALA A 79 3.73 -0.71 9.15
C ALA A 79 2.36 -0.76 9.86
N HIS A 80 1.26 -0.88 9.09
CA HIS A 80 -0.07 -1.02 9.65
C HIS A 80 -0.24 -2.37 10.35
N LYS A 81 0.23 -3.46 9.72
CA LYS A 81 0.16 -4.79 10.34
C LYS A 81 0.97 -4.87 11.63
N GLU A 82 2.18 -4.32 11.66
CA GLU A 82 3.01 -4.23 12.87
C GLU A 82 2.25 -3.49 13.98
N ARG A 83 1.68 -2.31 13.70
CA ARG A 83 0.88 -1.56 14.68
C ARG A 83 -0.28 -2.40 15.23
N ASN A 84 -1.07 -3.02 14.35
CA ASN A 84 -2.20 -3.86 14.74
C ASN A 84 -1.77 -5.07 15.59
N ILE A 85 -0.58 -5.63 15.39
CA ILE A 85 -0.04 -6.71 16.23
C ILE A 85 0.34 -6.17 17.61
N LEU A 86 1.02 -5.03 17.64
CA LEU A 86 1.53 -4.42 18.87
C LEU A 86 0.43 -3.88 19.78
N ASP A 87 -0.71 -3.44 19.23
CA ASP A 87 -1.86 -2.96 20.00
C ASP A 87 -2.49 -4.06 20.88
N HIS A 88 -2.23 -5.33 20.57
CA HIS A 88 -2.64 -6.49 21.38
C HIS A 88 -1.60 -6.89 22.45
N LEU A 89 -0.53 -6.10 22.63
CA LEU A 89 0.61 -6.44 23.48
C LEU A 89 0.95 -5.32 24.46
N PRO A 90 1.36 -5.67 25.70
CA PRO A 90 1.98 -4.70 26.62
C PRO A 90 3.24 -4.08 26.02
N LYS A 91 3.46 -2.78 26.29
CA LYS A 91 4.60 -1.99 25.73
C LYS A 91 5.97 -2.65 25.93
N LYS A 92 6.19 -3.37 27.03
CA LYS A 92 7.45 -4.07 27.34
C LYS A 92 7.87 -5.09 26.27
N HIS A 93 6.92 -5.66 25.52
CA HIS A 93 7.20 -6.64 24.46
C HIS A 93 7.39 -6.01 23.08
N HIS A 94 7.06 -4.72 22.91
CA HIS A 94 7.01 -4.09 21.60
C HIS A 94 8.35 -4.11 20.86
N ALA A 95 9.45 -3.78 21.55
CA ALA A 95 10.78 -3.75 20.93
C ALA A 95 11.19 -5.14 20.39
N THR A 96 11.01 -6.18 21.21
CA THR A 96 11.34 -7.57 20.84
C THR A 96 10.51 -8.05 19.66
N VAL A 97 9.20 -7.74 19.63
CA VAL A 97 8.31 -8.15 18.55
C VAL A 97 8.63 -7.42 17.25
N ARG A 98 8.90 -6.09 17.30
CA ARG A 98 9.36 -5.33 16.12
C ARG A 98 10.62 -5.90 15.51
N MET A 99 11.61 -6.22 16.34
CA MET A 99 12.87 -6.81 15.90
C MET A 99 12.61 -8.16 15.18
N LYS A 100 11.79 -9.03 15.76
CA LYS A 100 11.46 -10.35 15.19
C LYS A 100 10.70 -10.24 13.87
N LEU A 101 9.69 -9.35 13.79
CA LEU A 101 8.96 -9.06 12.55
C LEU A 101 9.89 -8.50 11.47
N GLY A 102 10.72 -7.51 11.82
CA GLY A 102 11.69 -6.90 10.92
C GLY A 102 12.71 -7.90 10.38
N ALA A 103 13.19 -8.83 11.21
CA ALA A 103 14.08 -9.91 10.79
C ALA A 103 13.38 -10.87 9.81
N ALA A 104 12.15 -11.31 10.11
CA ALA A 104 11.40 -12.20 9.23
C ALA A 104 11.07 -11.55 7.87
N TRP A 105 10.56 -10.32 7.88
CA TRP A 105 10.27 -9.56 6.65
C TRP A 105 11.51 -9.05 5.91
N GLY A 106 12.68 -9.12 6.54
CA GLY A 106 13.97 -8.75 5.96
C GLY A 106 14.66 -9.89 5.20
N MET A 107 14.14 -11.11 5.28
CA MET A 107 14.67 -12.26 4.56
C MET A 107 14.57 -12.06 3.04
N LYS A 108 15.49 -12.67 2.28
CA LYS A 108 15.47 -12.58 0.81
C LYS A 108 14.52 -13.59 0.22
N ASP A 109 14.66 -14.85 0.63
CA ASP A 109 13.88 -15.95 0.12
C ASP A 109 12.49 -16.03 0.80
N TYR A 110 11.49 -16.45 0.03
CA TYR A 110 10.13 -16.59 0.51
C TYR A 110 9.97 -17.72 1.53
N ALA A 111 10.59 -18.89 1.30
CA ALA A 111 10.49 -20.02 2.21
C ALA A 111 11.16 -19.70 3.56
N GLU A 112 12.32 -19.03 3.53
CA GLU A 112 12.99 -18.54 4.74
C GLU A 112 12.16 -17.48 5.48
N ALA A 113 11.64 -16.47 4.77
CA ALA A 113 10.77 -15.45 5.35
C ALA A 113 9.53 -16.07 6.02
N ARG A 114 8.91 -17.01 5.33
CA ARG A 114 7.73 -17.75 5.80
C ARG A 114 8.05 -18.59 7.03
N ALA A 115 9.15 -19.32 7.04
CA ALA A 115 9.58 -20.11 8.19
C ALA A 115 9.89 -19.21 9.40
N ALA A 116 10.57 -18.09 9.18
CA ALA A 116 10.85 -17.10 10.22
C ALA A 116 9.56 -16.49 10.78
N LEU A 117 8.61 -16.10 9.92
CA LEU A 117 7.36 -15.49 10.34
C LEU A 117 6.46 -16.47 11.11
N LYS A 118 6.47 -17.77 10.77
CA LYS A 118 5.82 -18.81 11.60
C LYS A 118 6.38 -18.86 13.01
N LYS A 119 7.70 -18.76 13.18
CA LYS A 119 8.32 -18.67 14.52
C LYS A 119 7.88 -17.40 15.27
N VAL A 120 7.63 -16.30 14.56
CA VAL A 120 7.05 -15.09 15.16
C VAL A 120 5.63 -15.33 15.64
N VAL A 121 4.79 -16.01 14.85
CA VAL A 121 3.42 -16.39 15.26
C VAL A 121 3.44 -17.22 16.54
N GLU A 122 4.27 -18.28 16.60
CA GLU A 122 4.37 -19.11 17.81
C GLU A 122 4.83 -18.31 19.03
N HIS A 123 5.80 -17.40 18.86
CA HIS A 123 6.23 -16.51 19.93
C HIS A 123 5.13 -15.52 20.34
N LEU A 124 4.36 -14.97 19.40
CA LEU A 124 3.22 -14.11 19.72
C LEU A 124 2.16 -14.86 20.51
N ARG A 125 1.93 -16.14 20.19
CA ARG A 125 0.94 -16.97 20.88
C ARG A 125 1.27 -17.15 22.36
N THR A 126 2.56 -17.17 22.73
CA THR A 126 2.97 -17.18 24.15
C THR A 126 2.73 -15.86 24.88
N LEU A 127 2.53 -14.76 24.15
CA LEU A 127 2.32 -13.41 24.71
C LEU A 127 0.86 -12.96 24.66
N SER A 128 0.16 -13.26 23.57
CA SER A 128 -1.22 -12.86 23.28
C SER A 128 -1.77 -13.62 22.07
N GLU A 129 -2.83 -14.40 22.29
CA GLU A 129 -3.57 -15.10 21.23
C GLU A 129 -4.10 -14.13 20.16
N ALA A 130 -4.54 -12.93 20.58
CA ALA A 130 -5.03 -11.90 19.66
C ALA A 130 -3.92 -11.36 18.74
N ALA A 131 -2.71 -11.19 19.27
CA ALA A 131 -1.57 -10.74 18.48
C ALA A 131 -1.16 -11.79 17.43
N ALA A 132 -1.18 -13.08 17.80
CA ALA A 132 -0.91 -14.19 16.89
C ALA A 132 -1.95 -14.24 15.75
N LYS A 133 -3.25 -14.25 16.09
CA LYS A 133 -4.35 -14.20 15.11
C LYS A 133 -4.27 -12.99 14.18
N SER A 134 -3.87 -11.83 14.73
CA SER A 134 -3.66 -10.63 13.93
C SER A 134 -2.59 -10.86 12.86
N LEU A 135 -1.45 -11.48 13.19
CA LEU A 135 -0.43 -11.79 12.18
C LEU A 135 -0.90 -12.87 11.18
N GLU A 136 -1.55 -13.93 11.67
CA GLU A 136 -2.05 -15.04 10.84
C GLU A 136 -3.04 -14.58 9.76
N GLU A 137 -3.96 -13.66 10.10
CA GLU A 137 -4.97 -13.11 9.17
C GLU A 137 -4.38 -12.53 7.88
N ALA A 138 -3.21 -11.91 7.96
CA ALA A 138 -2.55 -11.25 6.83
C ALA A 138 -1.25 -11.94 6.43
N PHE A 139 -0.99 -13.15 6.93
CA PHE A 139 0.33 -13.79 6.88
C PHE A 139 0.92 -13.79 5.47
N GLU A 140 0.21 -14.43 4.53
CA GLU A 140 0.67 -14.58 3.15
C GLU A 140 0.67 -13.24 2.39
N GLU A 141 -0.24 -12.33 2.75
CA GLU A 141 -0.29 -10.99 2.15
C GLU A 141 0.86 -10.10 2.60
N THR A 142 1.44 -10.33 3.78
CA THR A 142 2.68 -9.63 4.17
C THR A 142 3.89 -10.15 3.41
N LEU A 143 3.83 -11.36 2.84
CA LEU A 143 4.91 -11.99 2.09
C LEU A 143 4.72 -11.97 0.57
N THR A 144 3.66 -11.33 0.06
CA THR A 144 3.36 -11.31 -1.38
C THR A 144 4.53 -10.79 -2.21
N LEU A 145 5.22 -9.75 -1.76
CA LEU A 145 6.41 -9.26 -2.45
C LEU A 145 7.57 -10.27 -2.51
N HIS A 146 7.72 -11.15 -1.50
CA HIS A 146 8.73 -12.22 -1.54
C HIS A 146 8.35 -13.27 -2.58
N ARG A 147 7.07 -13.65 -2.62
CA ARG A 147 6.53 -14.61 -3.61
C ARG A 147 6.65 -14.10 -5.05
N LEU A 148 6.55 -12.79 -5.25
CA LEU A 148 6.78 -12.14 -6.56
C LEU A 148 8.26 -12.01 -6.92
N GLY A 149 9.17 -12.37 -6.02
CA GLY A 149 10.61 -12.36 -6.26
C GLY A 149 11.23 -10.97 -6.43
N VAL A 150 10.53 -9.90 -6.04
CA VAL A 150 11.02 -8.53 -6.25
C VAL A 150 12.26 -8.23 -5.41
N SER A 151 13.14 -7.38 -5.95
CA SER A 151 14.40 -6.99 -5.29
C SER A 151 14.18 -6.36 -3.91
N ASP A 152 15.18 -6.48 -3.02
CA ASP A 152 15.10 -5.86 -1.67
C ASP A 152 14.84 -4.35 -1.73
N LEU A 153 15.48 -3.66 -2.67
CA LEU A 153 15.35 -2.22 -2.80
C LEU A 153 13.92 -1.82 -3.23
N LEU A 154 13.32 -2.57 -4.16
CA LEU A 154 11.93 -2.36 -4.58
C LEU A 154 10.93 -2.73 -3.47
N ARG A 155 11.18 -3.85 -2.77
CA ARG A 155 10.36 -4.29 -1.61
C ARG A 155 10.23 -3.20 -0.54
N ARG A 156 11.31 -2.48 -0.24
CA ARG A 156 11.29 -1.38 0.73
C ARG A 156 10.29 -0.28 0.37
N SER A 157 10.07 -0.03 -0.93
CA SER A 157 9.09 0.95 -1.41
C SER A 157 7.66 0.43 -1.37
N LEU A 158 7.45 -0.85 -1.67
CA LEU A 158 6.12 -1.42 -1.90
C LEU A 158 5.52 -2.14 -0.68
N ARG A 159 6.31 -2.45 0.35
CA ARG A 159 5.83 -3.14 1.56
C ARG A 159 5.00 -2.26 2.49
N THR A 160 4.90 -0.96 2.21
CA THR A 160 4.15 0.01 3.03
C THR A 160 3.38 1.00 2.18
N THR A 161 2.36 1.62 2.76
CA THR A 161 1.64 2.77 2.19
C THR A 161 2.33 4.11 2.48
N ASN A 162 3.62 4.13 2.83
CA ASN A 162 4.35 5.34 3.21
C ASN A 162 4.32 6.45 2.15
N ALA A 163 4.19 6.09 0.86
CA ALA A 163 4.03 7.08 -0.20
C ALA A 163 2.74 7.91 -0.02
N ILE A 164 1.65 7.26 0.39
CA ILE A 164 0.37 7.90 0.70
C ILE A 164 0.49 8.68 2.01
N GLU A 165 1.08 8.09 3.05
CA GLU A 165 1.25 8.79 4.34
C GLU A 165 2.10 10.07 4.23
N ASN A 166 3.14 10.03 3.40
CA ASN A 166 3.97 11.19 3.12
C ASN A 166 3.18 12.24 2.32
N ASN A 167 2.38 11.82 1.34
CA ASN A 167 1.46 12.73 0.66
C ASN A 167 0.51 13.40 1.66
N PHE A 168 -0.14 12.63 2.55
CA PHE A 168 -1.03 13.18 3.59
C PHE A 168 -0.32 14.14 4.53
N SER A 169 0.92 13.84 4.94
CA SER A 169 1.73 14.75 5.77
C SER A 169 2.00 16.08 5.06
N LEU A 170 2.41 16.03 3.79
CA LEU A 170 2.66 17.21 2.98
C LEU A 170 1.37 18.00 2.69
N THR A 171 0.26 17.31 2.47
CA THR A 171 -1.06 17.91 2.28
C THR A 171 -1.54 18.63 3.54
N ARG A 172 -1.43 17.99 4.71
CA ARG A 172 -1.71 18.65 6.00
C ARG A 172 -0.83 19.89 6.21
N ARG A 173 0.44 19.82 5.80
CA ARG A 173 1.36 20.98 5.86
C ARG A 173 0.95 22.10 4.92
N GLY A 174 0.53 21.79 3.69
CA GLY A 174 0.03 22.77 2.73
C GLY A 174 -1.27 23.44 3.20
N CYS A 175 -2.13 22.69 3.89
CA CYS A 175 -3.39 23.19 4.45
C CYS A 175 -3.22 23.85 5.84
N ARG A 176 -2.02 23.94 6.42
CA ARG A 176 -1.81 24.38 7.82
C ARG A 176 -2.35 25.78 8.14
N ASN A 177 -2.42 26.65 7.13
CA ASN A 177 -2.88 28.03 7.24
C ASN A 177 -4.41 28.15 7.03
N VAL A 178 -5.08 27.09 6.60
CA VAL A 178 -6.55 27.05 6.49
C VAL A 178 -7.14 26.83 7.88
N LYS A 179 -7.53 27.93 8.53
CA LYS A 179 -8.07 27.90 9.91
C LYS A 179 -9.59 27.71 9.96
N ARG A 180 -10.31 28.07 8.89
CA ARG A 180 -11.78 28.02 8.83
C ARG A 180 -12.23 27.26 7.60
N TRP A 181 -12.70 26.03 7.80
CA TRP A 181 -13.29 25.20 6.76
C TRP A 181 -14.77 25.53 6.62
N ARG A 182 -15.16 26.07 5.47
CA ARG A 182 -16.51 26.64 5.28
C ARG A 182 -17.51 25.67 4.63
N SER A 183 -17.04 24.66 3.91
CA SER A 183 -17.88 23.69 3.22
C SER A 183 -17.09 22.46 2.78
N GLY A 184 -17.80 21.36 2.47
CA GLY A 184 -17.20 20.18 1.83
C GLY A 184 -16.56 20.53 0.49
N ALA A 185 -17.17 21.42 -0.29
CA ALA A 185 -16.59 21.89 -1.55
C ALA A 185 -15.23 22.59 -1.35
N MET A 186 -15.07 23.36 -0.27
CA MET A 186 -13.76 23.93 0.09
C MET A 186 -12.77 22.83 0.44
N ALA A 187 -13.19 21.83 1.23
CA ALA A 187 -12.35 20.69 1.59
C ALA A 187 -11.85 19.94 0.35
N TRP A 188 -12.73 19.65 -0.62
CA TRP A 188 -12.40 19.02 -1.90
C TRP A 188 -11.35 19.81 -2.70
N ARG A 189 -11.49 21.13 -2.81
CA ARG A 189 -10.51 21.96 -3.55
C ARG A 189 -9.12 21.86 -2.94
N TRP A 190 -9.01 21.92 -1.62
CA TRP A 190 -7.73 21.79 -0.93
C TRP A 190 -7.20 20.35 -0.98
N ALA A 191 -8.07 19.37 -0.79
CA ALA A 191 -7.74 17.95 -0.86
C ALA A 191 -7.36 17.51 -2.28
N GLY A 192 -7.79 18.21 -3.34
CA GLY A 192 -7.33 17.96 -4.71
C GLY A 192 -6.07 18.75 -5.08
N ALA A 193 -6.08 20.07 -4.86
CA ALA A 193 -5.02 20.94 -5.35
C ALA A 193 -3.68 20.71 -4.64
N VAL A 194 -3.68 20.47 -3.33
CA VAL A 194 -2.42 20.32 -2.58
C VAL A 194 -1.72 19.00 -2.91
N PRO A 195 -2.40 17.82 -2.94
CA PRO A 195 -1.75 16.60 -3.40
C PRO A 195 -1.17 16.70 -4.81
N LEU A 196 -1.86 17.35 -5.75
CA LEU A 196 -1.36 17.56 -7.11
C LEU A 196 -0.11 18.47 -7.14
N ASP A 197 -0.03 19.50 -6.30
CA ASP A 197 1.20 20.31 -6.20
C ASP A 197 2.35 19.53 -5.55
N VAL A 198 2.03 18.73 -4.54
CA VAL A 198 2.99 17.86 -3.85
C VAL A 198 3.55 16.78 -4.79
N GLU A 199 2.70 16.21 -5.66
CA GLU A 199 3.06 15.18 -6.63
C GLU A 199 4.22 15.61 -7.54
N LYS A 200 4.27 16.88 -7.95
CA LYS A 200 5.35 17.44 -8.78
C LYS A 200 6.75 17.24 -8.20
N ARG A 201 6.85 17.03 -6.87
CA ARG A 201 8.11 16.88 -6.13
C ARG A 201 8.35 15.43 -5.71
N PHE A 202 7.57 14.49 -6.22
CA PHE A 202 7.74 13.08 -5.93
C PHE A 202 8.97 12.51 -6.65
N HIS A 203 9.94 12.10 -5.84
CA HIS A 203 10.98 11.17 -6.31
C HIS A 203 10.35 9.86 -6.76
N ARG A 204 10.96 9.23 -7.78
CA ARG A 204 10.66 7.85 -8.16
C ARG A 204 10.82 6.92 -6.95
N ILE A 205 10.09 5.81 -6.96
CA ILE A 205 10.24 4.81 -5.90
C ILE A 205 11.64 4.19 -5.93
N LYS A 206 12.16 3.80 -4.76
CA LYS A 206 13.44 3.08 -4.69
C LYS A 206 13.27 1.73 -5.37
N GLY A 207 14.28 1.32 -6.13
CA GLY A 207 14.24 0.07 -6.90
C GLY A 207 13.39 0.14 -8.16
N HIS A 208 13.04 1.33 -8.67
CA HIS A 208 12.22 1.46 -9.88
C HIS A 208 12.79 0.74 -11.11
N ARG A 209 14.12 0.58 -11.18
CA ARG A 209 14.79 -0.18 -12.25
C ARG A 209 14.39 -1.66 -12.27
N ASP A 210 13.93 -2.20 -11.14
CA ASP A 210 13.50 -3.59 -10.98
C ASP A 210 11.99 -3.76 -11.24
N LEU A 211 11.26 -2.71 -11.61
CA LEU A 211 9.82 -2.79 -11.88
C LEU A 211 9.49 -3.72 -13.05
N GLY A 212 10.41 -3.89 -14.01
CA GLY A 212 10.25 -4.87 -15.09
C GLY A 212 10.05 -6.29 -14.57
N GLN A 213 10.77 -6.66 -13.50
CA GLN A 213 10.63 -7.97 -12.85
C GLN A 213 9.25 -8.12 -12.20
N LEU A 214 8.78 -7.08 -11.50
CA LEU A 214 7.44 -7.07 -10.91
C LEU A 214 6.35 -7.19 -12.00
N LEU A 215 6.48 -6.43 -13.09
CA LEU A 215 5.54 -6.47 -14.20
C LEU A 215 5.50 -7.87 -14.85
N ALA A 216 6.65 -8.49 -15.07
CA ALA A 216 6.74 -9.87 -15.55
C ALA A 216 6.08 -10.87 -14.59
N ALA A 217 6.32 -10.75 -13.28
CA ALA A 217 5.69 -11.58 -12.25
C ALA A 217 4.16 -11.39 -12.18
N LEU A 218 3.66 -10.22 -12.59
CA LEU A 218 2.22 -9.94 -12.75
C LEU A 218 1.67 -10.40 -14.11
N GLY A 219 2.49 -11.03 -14.97
CA GLY A 219 2.08 -11.51 -16.30
C GLY A 219 1.95 -10.41 -17.35
N ARG A 220 2.61 -9.27 -17.17
CA ARG A 220 2.62 -8.17 -18.16
C ARG A 220 3.63 -8.47 -19.27
N GLY A 221 3.22 -8.33 -20.52
CA GLY A 221 4.03 -8.68 -21.68
C GLY A 221 5.30 -7.80 -21.86
N PRO A 222 6.30 -8.29 -22.63
CA PRO A 222 7.60 -7.63 -22.82
C PRO A 222 7.51 -6.18 -23.33
N GLN A 223 6.53 -5.88 -24.19
CA GLN A 223 6.35 -4.55 -24.77
C GLN A 223 5.98 -3.48 -23.73
N GLU A 224 5.26 -3.81 -22.67
CA GLU A 224 4.94 -2.87 -21.58
C GLU A 224 6.14 -2.66 -20.64
N ALA A 225 6.95 -3.71 -20.43
CA ALA A 225 8.21 -3.62 -19.69
C ALA A 225 9.28 -2.84 -20.48
N GLU A 226 9.31 -2.98 -21.81
CA GLU A 226 10.24 -2.28 -22.70
C GLU A 226 9.85 -0.81 -22.89
N LEU A 227 8.55 -0.48 -22.96
CA LEU A 227 8.07 0.91 -22.96
C LEU A 227 8.42 1.63 -21.64
N ALA A 228 8.49 0.89 -20.52
CA ALA A 228 8.96 1.41 -19.23
C ALA A 228 10.44 1.80 -19.28
N LEU A 229 11.27 0.96 -19.91
CA LEU A 229 12.70 1.17 -20.10
C LEU A 229 12.99 2.29 -21.12
N ARG A 230 12.22 2.40 -22.21
CA ARG A 230 12.42 3.44 -23.25
C ARG A 230 12.11 4.86 -22.77
N LYS A 231 11.19 5.02 -21.81
CA LYS A 231 10.91 6.32 -21.16
C LYS A 231 12.03 6.78 -20.19
N GLU A 232 13.12 6.03 -20.04
CA GLU A 232 14.31 6.46 -19.31
C GLU A 232 15.36 7.16 -20.20
N VAL A 233 15.27 7.05 -21.52
CA VAL A 233 16.28 7.55 -22.48
C VAL A 233 15.84 8.84 -23.19
N ALA A 234 14.58 9.27 -23.01
CA ALA A 234 14.02 10.53 -23.52
C ALA A 234 13.58 11.44 -22.37
#